data_AF-A0A4Q0QPK9-F1
#
_entry.id   AF-A0A4Q0QPK9-F1
#
_cell.length_a   1.000
_cell.length_b   1.000
_cell.length_c   1.000
_cell.angle_alpha   90.00
_cell.angle_beta   90.00
_cell.angle_gamma   90.00
#
_symmetry.space_group_name_H-M   'P 1'
#
loop_
_entity.id
_entity.type
_entity.pdbx_description
1 polymer ?
#
loop_
_entity_poly.entity_id
_entity_poly.type
_entity_poly.pdbx_seq_one_letter_code
_entity_poly.pdbx_strand_id
1 'polypeptide(L)'
;MNKGHFELIGEFEAGLWKIADNLRANSNLASNEYLMPIMGLIFLRHATNRFAELDHFWEKEQTKADVEVFIMDEIFSRLPSPPFTADEKKLVAENVYSYVFQQAMRGDFHA
;
A
#
# COMPACT_ATOMS: atom_id res chain seq x y z
N MET A 1 -3.05 -5.89 -22.57
CA MET A 1 -3.70 -6.30 -21.30
C MET A 1 -2.59 -6.33 -20.26
N ASN A 2 -2.64 -5.42 -19.28
CA ASN A 2 -1.57 -5.27 -18.29
C ASN A 2 -1.87 -6.26 -17.15
N LYS A 3 -1.00 -7.24 -16.90
CA LYS A 3 -1.22 -8.23 -15.85
C LYS A 3 -1.17 -7.52 -14.49
N GLY A 4 -2.10 -7.84 -13.60
CA GLY A 4 -2.13 -7.24 -12.26
C GLY A 4 -0.90 -7.62 -11.45
N HIS A 5 -0.46 -6.75 -10.54
CA HIS A 5 0.72 -6.97 -9.70
C HIS A 5 0.70 -8.31 -8.95
N PHE A 6 -0.47 -8.70 -8.43
CA PHE A 6 -0.65 -9.99 -7.74
C PHE A 6 -0.47 -11.21 -8.66
N GLU A 7 -0.83 -11.09 -9.93
CA GLU A 7 -0.67 -12.16 -10.92
C GLU A 7 0.80 -12.33 -11.32
N LEU A 8 1.54 -11.21 -11.42
CA LEU A 8 2.99 -11.21 -11.66
C LEU A 8 3.76 -11.84 -10.49
N ILE A 9 3.35 -11.57 -9.25
CA ILE A 9 3.92 -12.23 -8.06
C ILE A 9 3.67 -13.74 -8.12
N GLY A 10 2.45 -14.17 -8.47
CA GLY A 10 2.12 -15.59 -8.59
C GLY A 10 2.96 -16.33 -9.63
N GLU A 11 3.17 -15.74 -10.82
CA GLU A 11 4.01 -16.32 -11.88
C GLU A 11 5.48 -16.41 -11.46
N PHE A 12 5.98 -15.38 -10.77
CA PHE A 12 7.34 -15.37 -10.23
C PHE A 12 7.52 -16.45 -9.16
N GLU A 13 6.58 -16.59 -8.22
CA GLU A 13 6.61 -17.65 -7.18
C GLU A 13 6.60 -19.05 -7.79
N ALA A 14 5.75 -19.30 -8.81
CA ALA A 14 5.71 -20.58 -9.50
C ALA A 14 7.03 -20.91 -10.22
N GLY A 15 7.67 -19.90 -10.81
CA GLY A 15 9.01 -20.02 -11.41
C GLY A 15 10.07 -20.41 -10.38
N LEU A 16 10.06 -19.78 -9.21
CA LEU A 16 10.99 -20.05 -8.12
C LEU A 16 10.85 -21.47 -7.57
N TRP A 17 9.60 -21.94 -7.37
CA TRP A 17 9.33 -23.33 -6.97
C TRP A 17 9.87 -24.33 -7.99
N LYS A 18 9.68 -24.06 -9.29
CA LYS A 18 10.17 -24.93 -10.37
C LYS A 18 11.70 -24.98 -10.42
N ILE A 19 12.39 -23.88 -10.12
CA ILE A 19 13.86 -23.85 -10.05
C ILE A 19 14.35 -24.67 -8.85
N ALA A 20 13.73 -24.50 -7.69
CA ALA A 20 14.06 -25.29 -6.50
C ALA A 20 13.85 -26.79 -6.72
N ASP A 21 12.74 -27.17 -7.36
CA ASP A 21 12.43 -28.58 -7.63
C ASP A 21 13.38 -29.20 -8.67
N ASN A 22 13.79 -28.44 -9.69
CA ASN A 22 14.80 -28.89 -10.65
C ASN A 22 16.17 -29.07 -10.00
N LEU A 23 16.59 -28.15 -9.12
CA LEU A 23 17.84 -28.28 -8.36
C LEU A 23 17.79 -29.50 -7.43
N ARG A 24 16.66 -29.77 -6.78
CA ARG A 24 16.43 -30.97 -5.96
C ARG A 24 16.50 -32.26 -6.77
N ALA A 25 15.89 -32.28 -7.95
CA ALA A 25 15.83 -33.47 -8.79
C ALA A 25 17.17 -33.79 -9.48
N ASN A 26 18.06 -32.80 -9.66
CA ASN A 26 19.28 -32.93 -10.48
C ASN A 26 20.59 -32.60 -9.73
N SER A 27 20.59 -32.53 -8.40
CA SER A 27 21.83 -32.33 -7.64
C SER A 27 22.10 -33.47 -6.66
N ASN A 28 23.38 -33.80 -6.48
CA ASN A 28 23.87 -34.79 -5.51
C ASN A 28 23.98 -34.22 -4.08
N LEU A 29 23.40 -33.04 -3.83
CA LEU A 29 23.46 -32.36 -2.54
C LEU A 29 22.58 -33.08 -1.49
N ALA A 30 23.03 -33.08 -0.25
CA ALA A 30 22.27 -33.63 0.87
C ALA A 30 21.08 -32.71 1.23
N SER A 31 20.01 -33.27 1.81
CA SER A 31 18.77 -32.53 2.12
C SER A 31 18.97 -31.21 2.89
N ASN A 32 20.04 -31.10 3.68
CA ASN A 32 20.42 -29.90 4.45
C ASN A 32 21.08 -28.79 3.62
N GLU A 33 21.60 -29.08 2.44
CA GLU A 33 22.23 -28.11 1.54
C GLU A 33 21.19 -27.36 0.67
N TYR A 34 19.96 -27.90 0.58
CA TYR A 34 18.81 -27.25 -0.08
C TYR A 34 18.12 -26.19 0.77
N LEU A 35 18.43 -26.15 2.06
CA LEU A 35 17.82 -25.19 2.99
C LEU A 35 18.12 -23.76 2.55
N MET A 36 19.35 -23.46 2.11
CA MET A 36 19.75 -22.10 1.75
C MET A 36 19.01 -21.56 0.51
N PRO A 37 18.91 -22.27 -0.62
CA PRO A 37 18.10 -21.82 -1.76
C PRO A 37 16.64 -21.58 -1.39
N ILE A 38 16.00 -22.52 -0.70
CA ILE A 38 14.58 -22.41 -0.32
C ILE A 38 14.37 -21.22 0.63
N MET A 39 15.26 -21.02 1.60
CA MET A 39 15.21 -19.86 2.50
C MET A 39 15.40 -18.55 1.74
N GLY A 40 16.26 -18.50 0.72
CA GLY A 40 16.41 -17.35 -0.17
C GLY A 40 15.10 -17.01 -0.90
N LEU A 41 14.37 -18.02 -1.36
CA LEU A 41 13.07 -17.82 -2.03
C LEU A 41 11.99 -17.33 -1.07
N ILE A 42 11.90 -17.91 0.13
CA ILE A 42 10.98 -17.47 1.18
C ILE A 42 11.28 -16.01 1.57
N PHE A 43 12.57 -15.68 1.68
CA PHE A 43 13.00 -14.31 1.96
C PHE A 43 12.59 -13.35 0.84
N LEU A 44 12.79 -13.69 -0.43
CA LEU A 44 12.37 -12.85 -1.56
C LEU A 44 10.85 -12.65 -1.60
N ARG A 45 10.07 -13.70 -1.30
CA ARG A 45 8.62 -13.59 -1.14
C ARG A 45 8.26 -12.62 -0.03
N HIS A 46 8.90 -12.75 1.13
CA HIS A 46 8.64 -11.86 2.27
C HIS A 46 8.99 -10.40 1.94
N ALA A 47 10.15 -10.17 1.32
CA ALA A 47 10.57 -8.84 0.88
C ALA A 47 9.59 -8.24 -0.12
N THR A 48 9.15 -9.01 -1.12
CA THR A 48 8.16 -8.58 -2.12
C THR A 48 6.84 -8.17 -1.46
N ASN A 49 6.35 -8.97 -0.51
CA ASN A 49 5.13 -8.64 0.23
C ASN A 49 5.31 -7.35 1.05
N ARG A 50 6.47 -7.15 1.69
CA ARG A 50 6.78 -5.91 2.42
C ARG A 50 6.80 -4.69 1.51
N PHE A 51 7.38 -4.81 0.32
CA PHE A 51 7.38 -3.73 -0.67
C PHE A 51 5.97 -3.40 -1.16
N ALA A 52 5.14 -4.41 -1.44
CA ALA A 52 3.74 -4.20 -1.82
C ALA A 52 2.92 -3.52 -0.71
N GLU A 53 3.14 -3.90 0.55
CA GLU A 53 2.55 -3.23 1.72
C GLU A 53 2.97 -1.75 1.80
N LEU A 54 4.26 -1.46 1.53
CA LEU A 54 4.78 -0.10 1.50
C LEU A 54 4.17 0.71 0.35
N ASP A 55 4.11 0.17 -0.86
CA ASP A 55 3.53 0.87 -2.02
C ASP A 55 2.08 1.29 -1.76
N HIS A 56 1.27 0.37 -1.22
CA HIS A 56 -0.11 0.68 -0.83
C HIS A 56 -0.19 1.66 0.35
N PHE A 57 0.75 1.61 1.29
CA PHE A 57 0.86 2.60 2.37
C PHE A 57 1.16 3.99 1.80
N TRP A 58 2.10 4.12 0.87
CA TRP A 58 2.43 5.38 0.21
C TRP A 58 1.28 5.91 -0.66
N GLU A 59 0.57 5.04 -1.38
CA GLU A 59 -0.63 5.42 -2.15
C GLU A 59 -1.74 5.97 -1.24
N LYS A 60 -1.96 5.33 -0.09
CA LYS A 60 -2.92 5.81 0.92
C LYS A 60 -2.48 7.12 1.56
N GLU A 61 -1.20 7.28 1.86
CA GLU A 61 -0.68 8.52 2.45
C GLU A 61 -0.71 9.67 1.44
N GLN A 62 -0.44 9.40 0.15
CA GLN A 62 -0.60 10.37 -0.92
C GLN A 62 -2.07 10.77 -1.08
N THR A 63 -2.99 9.79 -1.13
CA THR A 63 -4.44 10.06 -1.19
C THR A 63 -4.89 10.88 0.02
N LYS A 64 -4.36 10.59 1.21
CA LYS A 64 -4.62 11.35 2.43
C LYS A 64 -4.13 12.80 2.31
N ALA A 65 -2.89 13.03 1.88
CA ALA A 65 -2.34 14.37 1.69
C ALA A 65 -3.14 15.16 0.65
N ASP A 66 -3.51 14.53 -0.46
CA ASP A 66 -4.33 15.15 -1.51
C ASP A 66 -5.72 15.54 -0.98
N VAL A 67 -6.36 14.69 -0.16
CA VAL A 67 -7.65 14.99 0.48
C VAL A 67 -7.53 16.11 1.52
N GLU A 68 -6.46 16.11 2.34
CA GLU A 68 -6.19 17.18 3.31
C GLU A 68 -6.02 18.54 2.62
N VAL A 69 -5.22 18.58 1.55
CA VAL A 69 -5.00 19.79 0.75
C VAL A 69 -6.31 20.26 0.11
N PHE A 70 -7.08 19.35 -0.50
CA PHE A 70 -8.37 19.68 -1.10
C PHE A 70 -9.36 20.28 -0.09
N ILE A 71 -9.50 19.65 1.09
CA ILE A 71 -10.39 20.13 2.15
C ILE A 71 -9.95 21.51 2.63
N MET A 72 -8.64 21.71 2.80
CA MET A 72 -8.09 22.99 3.22
C MET A 72 -8.36 24.09 2.18
N ASP A 73 -8.08 23.82 0.90
CA ASP A 73 -8.34 24.77 -0.18
C ASP A 73 -9.83 25.14 -0.26
N GLU A 74 -10.72 24.16 -0.16
CA GLU A 74 -12.17 24.38 -0.24
C GLU A 74 -12.68 25.23 0.93
N ILE A 75 -12.20 24.97 2.14
CA ILE A 75 -12.60 25.73 3.33
C ILE A 75 -12.04 27.15 3.28
N PHE A 76 -10.79 27.32 2.84
CA PHE A 76 -10.19 28.64 2.70
C PHE A 76 -10.85 29.48 1.61
N SER A 77 -11.33 28.83 0.54
CA SER A 77 -12.08 29.46 -0.55
C SER A 77 -13.51 29.83 -0.13
N ARG A 78 -14.20 28.96 0.62
CA ARG A 78 -15.61 29.16 1.00
C ARG A 78 -15.83 30.01 2.24
N LEU A 79 -14.99 29.90 3.26
CA LEU A 79 -15.12 30.71 4.47
C LEU A 79 -14.45 32.07 4.23
N PRO A 80 -15.14 33.20 4.38
CA PRO A 80 -14.53 34.51 4.22
C PRO A 80 -13.65 34.86 5.43
N SER A 81 -12.62 35.69 5.19
CA SER A 81 -11.87 36.37 6.25
C SER A 81 -12.05 37.88 6.05
N PRO A 82 -12.77 38.62 6.92
CA PRO A 82 -13.45 38.25 8.18
C PRO A 82 -14.83 37.57 8.00
N PRO A 83 -15.44 36.99 9.05
CA PRO A 83 -15.01 36.97 10.46
C PRO A 83 -14.03 35.84 10.81
N PHE A 84 -13.84 34.85 9.94
CA PHE A 84 -13.01 33.68 10.25
C PHE A 84 -11.53 33.98 10.06
N THR A 85 -10.75 33.69 11.09
CA THR A 85 -9.29 33.72 11.06
C THR A 85 -8.74 32.49 10.33
N ALA A 86 -7.47 32.54 9.91
CA ALA A 86 -6.83 31.41 9.24
C ALA A 86 -6.76 30.16 10.15
N ASP A 87 -6.57 30.34 11.46
CA ASP A 87 -6.47 29.23 12.40
C ASP A 87 -7.83 28.56 12.64
N GLU A 88 -8.91 29.33 12.69
CA GLU A 88 -10.28 28.78 12.73
C GLU A 88 -10.60 27.98 11.47
N LYS A 89 -10.19 28.46 10.30
CA LYS A 89 -10.37 27.72 9.04
C LYS A 89 -9.58 26.42 9.01
N LYS A 90 -8.34 26.40 9.51
CA LYS A 90 -7.55 25.18 9.67
C LYS A 90 -8.23 24.17 10.61
N LEU A 91 -8.73 24.64 11.74
CA LEU A 91 -9.46 23.80 12.69
C LEU A 91 -10.72 23.17 12.05
N VAL A 92 -11.44 23.93 11.23
CA VAL A 92 -12.58 23.39 10.46
C VAL A 92 -12.10 22.33 9.46
N ALA A 93 -10.97 22.56 8.77
CA ALA A 93 -10.41 21.60 7.83
C ALA A 93 -10.00 20.28 8.49
N GLU A 94 -9.36 20.34 9.65
CA GLU A 94 -9.00 19.16 10.45
C GLU A 94 -10.23 18.35 10.88
N ASN A 95 -11.30 19.05 11.30
CA ASN A 95 -12.55 18.40 11.70
C ASN A 95 -13.25 17.73 10.51
N VAL A 96 -13.28 18.38 9.34
CA VAL A 96 -13.87 17.83 8.12
C VAL A 96 -13.07 16.62 7.63
N TYR A 97 -11.75 16.72 7.61
CA TYR A 97 -10.88 15.59 7.28
C TYR A 97 -11.15 14.39 8.18
N SER A 98 -11.19 14.61 9.50
CA SER A 98 -11.47 13.55 10.48
C SER A 98 -12.82 12.86 10.23
N TYR A 99 -13.85 13.64 9.87
CA TYR A 99 -15.17 13.10 9.53
C TYR A 99 -15.15 12.26 8.25
N VAL A 100 -14.56 12.79 7.16
CA VAL A 100 -14.44 12.09 5.88
C VAL A 100 -13.65 10.78 6.02
N PHE A 101 -12.56 10.80 6.79
CA PHE A 101 -11.77 9.61 7.07
C PHE A 101 -12.57 8.54 7.84
N GLN A 102 -13.34 8.96 8.86
CA GLN A 102 -14.22 8.05 9.59
C GLN A 102 -15.29 7.42 8.72
N GLN A 103 -15.87 8.16 7.76
CA GLN A 103 -16.84 7.63 6.80
C GLN A 103 -16.20 6.64 5.82
N ALA A 104 -15.02 6.96 5.30
CA ALA A 104 -14.27 6.09 4.40
C ALA A 104 -13.96 4.73 5.04
N MET A 105 -13.52 4.75 6.30
CA MET A 105 -13.19 3.53 7.05
C MET A 105 -14.41 2.66 7.39
N ARG A 106 -15.60 3.25 7.44
CA ARG A 106 -16.86 2.52 7.66
C ARG A 106 -17.44 1.93 6.37
N GLY A 107 -16.97 2.39 5.20
CA GLY A 107 -17.57 2.02 3.91
C GLY A 107 -18.92 2.70 3.64
N ASP A 108 -19.27 3.72 4.42
CA ASP A 108 -20.59 4.38 4.42
C ASP A 108 -20.68 5.54 3.41
N PHE A 109 -19.88 5.54 2.34
CA PHE A 109 -20.13 6.44 1.22
C PHE A 109 -21.33 5.92 0.43
N HIS A 110 -22.54 6.22 0.91
CA HIS A 110 -23.72 6.11 0.08
C HIS A 110 -23.64 7.19 -1.01
N ALA A 111 -23.44 6.74 -2.25
CA ALA A 111 -23.50 7.55 -3.47
C ALA A 111 -24.90 8.09 -3.74
#